data_AF-A0A090QVH7-F1
#
_entry.id   AF-A0A090QVH7-F1
#
_cell.length_a   1.000
_cell.length_b   1.000
_cell.length_c   1.000
_cell.angle_alpha   90.00
_cell.angle_beta   90.00
_cell.angle_gamma   90.00
#
_symmetry.space_group_name_H-M   'P 1'
#
loop_
_entity.id
_entity.type
_entity.pdbx_description
1 polymer ?
#
loop_
_entity_poly.entity_id
_entity_poly.type
_entity_poly.pdbx_seq_one_letter_code
_entity_poly.pdbx_strand_id
1 'polypeptide(L)'
;MDTHAALYALGQSRLAKLRQLPSKKQQPLQERLEENGISRREFLVWSATLTAALALPMPFSSMVAEAAELADRVPLIWLHMAECTGCSESLIRSSTPDVSTLIFDHVSLEYQETLMAAAVGKQKKTLMQPCVIITASICWRLKGLCLPLMAARF
;
A
#
# COMPACT_ATOMS: atom_id res chain seq x y z
N MET A 1 13.61 13.97 25.73
CA MET A 1 12.45 13.82 24.82
C MET A 1 12.96 13.43 23.43
N ASP A 2 13.92 12.50 23.35
CA ASP A 2 14.81 12.37 22.18
C ASP A 2 14.59 11.07 21.39
N THR A 3 13.74 10.17 21.90
CA THR A 3 13.54 8.82 21.37
C THR A 3 12.93 8.81 19.96
N HIS A 4 12.19 9.86 19.58
CA HIS A 4 11.51 9.93 18.28
C HIS A 4 12.24 10.78 17.24
N ALA A 5 13.36 11.43 17.58
CA ALA A 5 14.10 12.29 16.64
C ALA A 5 14.68 11.48 15.47
N ALA A 6 15.27 10.31 15.76
CA ALA A 6 15.79 9.41 14.72
C ALA A 6 14.67 8.87 13.81
N LEU A 7 13.51 8.54 14.38
CA LEU A 7 12.33 8.09 13.64
C LEU A 7 11.80 9.21 12.72
N TYR A 8 11.77 10.44 13.23
CA TYR A 8 11.30 11.61 12.48
C TYR A 8 12.24 11.92 11.31
N ALA A 9 13.56 11.89 11.52
CA ALA A 9 14.55 12.06 10.45
C ALA A 9 14.43 10.96 9.39
N LEU A 10 14.23 9.70 9.79
CA LEU A 10 13.97 8.60 8.86
C LEU A 10 12.67 8.82 8.07
N GLY A 11 11.59 9.25 8.73
CA GLY A 11 10.33 9.59 8.09
C GLY A 11 10.50 10.68 7.03
N GLN A 12 11.20 11.76 7.34
CA GLN A 12 11.51 12.82 6.38
C GLN A 12 12.32 12.31 5.18
N SER A 13 13.32 11.44 5.41
CA SER A 13 14.12 10.86 4.32
C SER A 13 13.28 9.99 3.39
N ARG A 14 12.32 9.23 3.92
CA ARG A 14 11.39 8.41 3.13
C ARG A 14 10.42 9.28 2.35
N LEU A 15 9.91 10.33 2.98
CA LEU A 15 9.00 11.27 2.34
C LEU A 15 9.69 12.02 1.20
N ALA A 16 10.96 12.41 1.37
CA ALA A 16 11.78 12.97 0.30
C ALA A 16 11.95 12.01 -0.89
N LYS A 17 12.09 10.70 -0.65
CA LYS A 17 12.09 9.69 -1.73
C LYS A 17 10.74 9.57 -2.41
N LEU A 18 9.64 9.61 -1.66
CA LEU A 18 8.29 9.54 -2.22
C LEU A 18 7.98 10.72 -3.15
N ARG A 19 8.43 11.94 -2.81
CA ARG A 19 8.28 13.13 -3.67
C ARG A 19 8.96 13.00 -5.04
N GLN A 20 9.96 12.13 -5.17
CA GLN A 20 10.67 11.91 -6.44
C GLN A 20 9.96 10.90 -7.36
N LEU A 21 8.99 10.15 -6.83
CA LEU A 21 8.25 9.18 -7.62
C LEU A 21 7.19 9.89 -8.48
N PRO A 22 7.00 9.47 -9.73
CA PRO A 22 5.97 10.05 -10.58
C PRO A 22 4.59 9.75 -9.99
N SER A 23 3.79 10.79 -9.77
CA SER A 23 2.37 10.62 -9.43
C SER A 23 1.63 10.01 -10.63
N LYS A 24 0.82 8.98 -10.39
CA LYS A 24 0.21 8.16 -11.45
C LYS A 24 -1.25 8.55 -11.71
N LYS A 25 -1.89 9.34 -10.85
CA LYS A 25 -3.25 9.87 -11.01
C LYS A 25 -3.26 11.33 -11.44
N GLN A 26 -4.33 11.69 -12.14
CA GLN A 26 -4.51 12.99 -12.77
C GLN A 26 -5.05 14.06 -11.81
N GLN A 27 -5.85 13.67 -10.81
CA GLN A 27 -6.46 14.59 -9.85
C GLN A 27 -5.73 14.59 -8.50
N PRO A 28 -5.52 15.77 -7.87
CA PRO A 28 -4.96 15.87 -6.53
C PRO A 28 -5.91 15.24 -5.48
N LEU A 29 -5.34 14.75 -4.38
CA LEU A 29 -6.11 14.10 -3.31
C LEU A 29 -7.21 15.01 -2.74
N GLN A 30 -6.94 16.31 -2.61
CA GLN A 30 -7.89 17.25 -2.01
C GLN A 30 -9.18 17.35 -2.83
N GLU A 31 -9.08 17.39 -4.16
CA GLU A 31 -10.26 17.44 -5.06
C GLU A 31 -11.11 16.18 -4.91
N ARG A 32 -10.46 15.00 -4.85
CA ARG A 32 -11.16 13.72 -4.62
C ARG A 32 -11.85 13.67 -3.26
N LEU A 33 -11.24 14.23 -2.22
CA LEU A 33 -11.85 14.29 -0.90
C LEU A 33 -13.09 15.20 -0.91
N GLU A 34 -13.01 16.34 -1.59
CA GLU A 34 -14.12 17.28 -1.75
C GLU A 34 -15.29 16.68 -2.55
N GLU A 35 -15.01 15.94 -3.64
CA GLU A 35 -16.01 15.18 -4.40
C GLU A 35 -16.75 14.15 -3.52
N ASN A 36 -16.06 13.59 -2.53
CA ASN A 36 -16.62 12.64 -1.57
C ASN A 36 -17.22 13.33 -0.32
N GLY A 37 -17.30 14.67 -0.30
CA GLY A 37 -17.89 15.45 0.79
C GLY A 37 -17.00 15.55 2.04
N ILE A 38 -15.72 15.21 1.95
CA ILE A 38 -14.76 15.27 3.06
C ILE A 38 -14.06 16.61 3.06
N SER A 39 -14.24 17.37 4.14
CA SER A 39 -13.59 18.66 4.32
C SER A 39 -12.11 18.52 4.72
N ARG A 40 -11.31 19.55 4.41
CA ARG A 40 -9.90 19.64 4.83
C ARG A 40 -9.71 19.45 6.33
N ARG A 41 -10.66 19.90 7.16
CA ARG A 41 -10.61 19.73 8.62
C ARG A 41 -10.76 18.27 9.01
N GLU A 42 -11.70 17.55 8.40
CA GLU A 42 -11.90 16.12 8.67
C GLU A 42 -10.69 15.31 8.25
N PHE A 43 -10.05 15.66 7.13
CA PHE A 43 -8.78 15.04 6.72
C PHE A 43 -7.66 15.24 7.76
N LEU A 44 -7.50 16.45 8.30
CA LEU A 44 -6.48 16.71 9.34
C LEU A 44 -6.82 16.03 10.67
N VAL A 45 -8.10 15.90 11.02
CA VAL A 45 -8.53 15.12 12.18
C VAL A 45 -8.20 13.64 11.95
N TRP A 46 -8.46 13.11 10.75
CA TRP A 46 -8.14 11.74 10.38
C TRP A 46 -6.63 11.45 10.44
N SER A 47 -5.78 12.36 9.96
CA SER A 47 -4.33 12.14 10.02
C SER A 47 -3.81 12.17 11.47
N ALA A 48 -4.38 13.03 12.32
CA ALA A 48 -4.07 13.07 13.74
C ALA A 48 -4.55 11.81 14.47
N THR A 49 -5.76 11.32 14.18
CA THR A 49 -6.28 10.08 14.80
C THR A 49 -5.47 8.86 14.37
N LEU A 50 -5.05 8.77 13.10
CA LEU A 50 -4.15 7.72 12.64
C LEU A 50 -2.77 7.79 13.30
N THR A 51 -2.22 8.99 13.46
CA THR A 51 -0.94 9.20 14.15
C THR A 51 -1.03 8.71 15.58
N ALA A 52 -2.12 9.01 16.28
CA ALA A 52 -2.38 8.52 17.62
C ALA A 52 -2.58 7.00 17.67
N ALA A 53 -3.30 6.41 16.70
CA ALA A 53 -3.49 4.96 16.58
C ALA A 53 -2.17 4.21 16.37
N LEU A 54 -1.20 4.84 15.71
CA LEU A 54 0.17 4.33 15.55
C LEU A 54 1.09 4.61 16.76
N ALA A 55 0.54 5.16 17.85
CA ALA A 55 1.28 5.59 19.04
C ALA A 55 2.43 6.58 18.73
N LEU A 56 2.25 7.42 17.71
CA LEU A 56 3.23 8.42 17.28
C LEU A 56 2.97 9.78 17.97
N PRO A 57 4.02 10.56 18.28
CA PRO A 57 3.86 11.92 18.79
C PRO A 57 3.18 12.88 17.80
N MET A 58 2.50 13.91 18.31
CA MET A 58 1.85 14.96 17.51
C MET A 58 2.64 15.57 16.34
N PRO A 59 3.97 15.82 16.40
CA PRO A 59 4.72 16.33 15.23
C PRO A 59 4.66 15.41 14.00
N PHE A 60 4.33 14.13 14.15
CA PHE A 60 4.17 13.19 13.04
C PHE A 60 2.84 13.35 12.29
N SER A 61 1.84 14.05 12.85
CA SER A 61 0.53 14.23 12.19
C SER A 61 0.63 14.93 10.83
N SER A 62 1.44 15.99 10.74
CA SER A 62 1.72 16.70 9.48
C SER A 62 2.45 15.81 8.46
N MET A 63 3.38 14.98 8.93
CA MET A 63 4.10 14.02 8.09
C MET A 63 3.17 12.93 7.55
N VAL A 64 2.22 12.45 8.36
CA VAL A 64 1.22 11.45 7.94
C VAL A 64 0.25 12.05 6.92
N ALA A 65 -0.19 13.29 7.14
CA ALA A 65 -1.04 14.00 6.18
C ALA A 65 -0.32 14.17 4.82
N GLU A 66 0.94 14.63 4.83
CA GLU A 66 1.72 14.79 3.61
C GLU A 66 2.01 13.44 2.94
N ALA A 67 2.30 12.40 3.72
CA ALA A 67 2.49 11.06 3.19
C ALA A 67 1.22 10.54 2.50
N ALA A 68 0.03 10.82 3.05
CA ALA A 68 -1.24 10.44 2.44
C ALA A 68 -1.52 11.21 1.13
N GLU A 69 -1.12 12.48 1.04
CA GLU A 69 -1.24 13.28 -0.19
C GLU A 69 -0.32 12.78 -1.31
N LEU A 70 0.89 12.32 -0.95
CA LEU A 70 1.87 11.79 -1.90
C LEU A 70 1.62 10.32 -2.27
N ALA A 71 1.00 9.54 -1.38
CA ALA A 71 0.73 8.12 -1.57
C ALA A 71 -0.51 7.90 -2.46
N ASP A 72 -0.31 8.02 -3.76
CA ASP A 72 -1.36 7.98 -4.77
C ASP A 72 -2.02 6.59 -4.96
N ARG A 73 -1.18 5.55 -4.96
CA ARG A 73 -1.56 4.12 -4.97
C ARG A 73 -0.54 3.33 -4.18
N VAL A 74 -0.96 2.21 -3.61
CA VAL A 74 -0.02 1.30 -2.94
C VAL A 74 0.64 0.40 -3.98
N PRO A 75 1.96 0.51 -4.22
CA PRO A 75 2.65 -0.39 -5.12
C PRO A 75 2.75 -1.78 -4.46
N LEU A 76 2.26 -2.79 -5.17
CA LEU A 76 2.10 -4.14 -4.69
C LEU A 76 2.93 -5.11 -5.52
N ILE A 77 3.73 -5.92 -4.85
CA ILE A 77 4.42 -7.08 -5.41
C ILE A 77 3.70 -8.32 -4.90
N TRP A 78 3.11 -9.09 -5.80
CA TRP A 78 2.49 -10.38 -5.51
C TRP A 78 3.44 -11.50 -5.94
N LEU A 79 3.90 -12.28 -4.97
CA LEU A 79 4.79 -13.41 -5.21
C LEU A 79 4.05 -14.73 -5.06
N HIS A 80 4.08 -15.53 -6.12
CA HIS A 80 3.61 -16.92 -6.09
C HIS A 80 4.72 -17.79 -5.50
N MET A 81 4.45 -18.41 -4.35
CA MET A 81 5.34 -19.41 -3.76
C MET A 81 4.79 -20.80 -4.12
N ALA A 82 4.72 -21.72 -3.16
CA ALA A 82 3.96 -22.94 -3.35
C ALA A 82 2.46 -22.59 -3.27
N GLU A 83 1.85 -22.23 -4.40
CA GLU A 83 0.41 -21.94 -4.53
C GLU A 83 -0.25 -22.87 -5.57
N CYS A 84 -1.58 -23.01 -5.47
CA CYS A 84 -2.41 -23.75 -6.41
C CYS A 84 -3.20 -22.82 -7.34
N THR A 85 -2.76 -21.56 -7.49
CA THR A 85 -3.41 -20.45 -8.22
C THR A 85 -4.85 -20.10 -7.81
N GLY A 86 -5.49 -20.83 -6.89
CA GLY A 86 -6.86 -20.57 -6.45
C GLY A 86 -7.08 -19.21 -5.77
N CYS A 87 -6.07 -18.68 -5.07
CA CYS A 87 -6.14 -17.33 -4.50
C CYS A 87 -6.19 -16.25 -5.61
N SER A 88 -5.47 -16.48 -6.71
CA SER A 88 -5.46 -15.60 -7.87
C SER A 88 -6.77 -15.68 -8.66
N GLU A 89 -7.33 -16.89 -8.82
CA GLU A 89 -8.64 -17.08 -9.46
C GLU A 89 -9.76 -16.39 -8.66
N SER A 90 -9.76 -16.57 -7.34
CA SER A 90 -10.71 -15.92 -6.43
C SER A 90 -10.68 -14.39 -6.56
N LEU A 91 -9.48 -13.81 -6.68
CA LEU A 91 -9.31 -12.36 -6.90
C LEU A 91 -9.91 -11.92 -8.23
N ILE A 92 -9.62 -12.62 -9.32
CA ILE A 92 -10.13 -12.28 -10.67
C ILE A 92 -11.66 -12.38 -10.72
N ARG A 93 -12.25 -13.23 -9.88
CA ARG A 93 -13.69 -13.44 -9.78
C ARG A 93 -14.39 -12.55 -8.74
N SER A 94 -13.66 -11.65 -8.08
CA SER A 94 -14.23 -10.65 -7.16
C SER A 94 -15.08 -9.64 -7.93
N SER A 95 -16.30 -9.39 -7.46
CA SER A 95 -17.24 -8.44 -8.07
C SER A 95 -17.34 -7.10 -7.34
N THR A 96 -16.90 -7.02 -6.08
CA THR A 96 -16.98 -5.80 -5.26
C THR A 96 -15.75 -5.65 -4.36
N PRO A 97 -14.68 -4.95 -4.81
CA PRO A 97 -14.49 -4.32 -6.12
C PRO A 97 -14.17 -5.35 -7.23
N ASP A 98 -14.47 -4.97 -8.48
CA ASP A 98 -13.99 -5.68 -9.66
C ASP A 98 -12.45 -5.63 -9.75
N VAL A 99 -11.83 -6.65 -10.33
CA VAL A 99 -10.37 -6.74 -10.44
C VAL A 99 -9.77 -5.56 -11.21
N SER A 100 -10.47 -5.02 -12.20
CA SER A 100 -10.02 -3.85 -12.97
C SER A 100 -9.98 -2.59 -12.10
N THR A 101 -11.06 -2.28 -11.40
CA THR A 101 -11.15 -1.17 -10.44
C THR A 101 -10.10 -1.31 -9.34
N LEU A 102 -9.90 -2.54 -8.82
CA LEU A 102 -8.88 -2.80 -7.81
C LEU A 102 -7.47 -2.43 -8.31
N ILE A 103 -7.08 -2.89 -9.49
CA ILE A 103 -5.74 -2.70 -10.07
C ILE A 103 -5.53 -1.26 -10.59
N PHE A 104 -6.58 -0.57 -11.04
CA PHE A 104 -6.41 0.77 -11.58
C PHE A 104 -6.61 1.86 -10.52
N ASP A 105 -7.55 1.71 -9.59
CA ASP A 105 -7.92 2.81 -8.70
C ASP A 105 -7.30 2.68 -7.30
N HIS A 106 -7.11 1.45 -6.81
CA HIS A 106 -6.73 1.19 -5.42
C HIS A 106 -5.27 0.75 -5.25
N VAL A 107 -4.80 -0.25 -6.01
CA VAL A 107 -3.44 -0.81 -5.87
C VAL A 107 -2.71 -0.79 -7.18
N SER A 108 -1.43 -0.41 -7.19
CA SER A 108 -0.59 -0.55 -8.37
C SER A 108 0.08 -1.91 -8.34
N LEU A 109 -0.46 -2.89 -9.07
CA LEU A 109 0.13 -4.22 -9.14
C LEU A 109 1.38 -4.19 -10.03
N GLU A 110 2.53 -4.01 -9.39
CA GLU A 110 3.83 -3.86 -10.07
C GLU A 110 4.41 -5.20 -10.50
N TYR A 111 4.11 -6.26 -9.74
CA TYR A 111 4.56 -7.61 -10.06
C TYR A 111 3.49 -8.65 -9.74
N GLN A 112 3.11 -9.43 -10.76
CA GLN A 112 2.28 -10.62 -10.63
C GLN A 112 2.56 -11.54 -11.82
N GLU A 113 2.94 -12.80 -11.56
CA GLU A 113 3.47 -13.67 -12.64
C GLU A 113 2.40 -14.09 -13.64
N THR A 114 1.14 -14.13 -13.21
CA THR A 114 -0.02 -14.55 -14.01
C THR A 114 -0.67 -13.42 -14.83
N LEU A 115 -0.55 -12.16 -14.39
CA LEU A 115 -1.20 -11.00 -15.02
C LEU A 115 -0.22 -10.07 -15.75
N MET A 116 1.09 -10.17 -15.51
CA MET A 116 2.07 -9.30 -16.15
C MET A 116 2.26 -9.61 -17.65
N ALA A 117 2.22 -8.57 -18.47
CA ALA A 117 2.59 -8.64 -19.88
C ALA A 117 4.12 -8.77 -20.11
N ALA A 118 4.95 -8.33 -19.15
CA ALA A 118 6.41 -8.36 -19.25
C ALA A 118 6.99 -9.66 -18.66
N ALA A 119 7.05 -10.72 -19.45
CA ALA A 119 7.40 -12.06 -18.97
C ALA A 119 8.91 -12.33 -18.77
N VAL A 120 9.85 -11.54 -19.33
CA VAL A 120 11.29 -11.89 -19.30
C VAL A 120 12.21 -10.66 -19.26
N GLY A 121 13.17 -10.65 -18.31
CA GLY A 121 14.40 -9.84 -18.41
C GLY A 121 14.57 -8.73 -17.36
N LYS A 122 15.78 -8.14 -17.34
CA LYS A 122 16.40 -7.20 -16.37
C LYS A 122 15.52 -6.07 -15.79
N GLN A 123 14.33 -5.83 -16.35
CA GLN A 123 13.32 -4.88 -15.85
C GLN A 123 12.75 -5.26 -14.46
N LYS A 124 12.78 -6.55 -14.10
CA LYS A 124 12.25 -7.05 -12.80
C LYS A 124 12.95 -6.45 -11.57
N LYS A 125 14.23 -6.08 -11.68
CA LYS A 125 15.02 -5.55 -10.54
C LYS A 125 14.79 -4.06 -10.28
N THR A 126 14.47 -3.28 -11.31
CA THR A 126 14.26 -1.83 -11.19
C THR A 126 12.91 -1.48 -10.55
N LEU A 127 11.91 -2.36 -10.69
CA LEU A 127 10.58 -2.21 -10.11
C LEU A 127 10.49 -2.53 -8.62
N MET A 128 11.57 -3.05 -8.01
CA MET A 128 11.63 -3.30 -6.56
C MET A 128 11.93 -1.98 -5.83
N GLN A 129 11.11 -0.96 -6.06
CA GLN A 129 11.03 0.26 -5.26
C GLN A 129 10.24 -0.06 -3.97
N PRO A 130 9.95 0.87 -3.03
CA PRO A 130 9.33 0.51 -1.75
C PRO A 130 7.90 0.03 -1.96
N CYS A 131 7.75 -1.28 -2.21
CA CYS A 131 6.48 -1.94 -2.46
C CYS A 131 6.08 -2.77 -1.25
N VAL A 132 4.77 -2.90 -1.06
CA VAL A 132 4.21 -3.90 -0.16
C VAL A 132 4.34 -5.25 -0.84
N ILE A 133 4.88 -6.25 -0.14
CA ILE A 133 5.02 -7.61 -0.64
C ILE A 133 3.87 -8.45 -0.07
N ILE A 134 3.07 -9.06 -0.95
CA ILE A 134 2.08 -10.08 -0.60
C ILE A 134 2.58 -11.43 -1.12
N THR A 135 2.67 -12.41 -0.23
CA THR A 135 3.01 -13.79 -0.57
C THR A 135 1.76 -14.65 -0.60
N ALA A 136 1.50 -15.32 -1.72
CA ALA A 136 0.46 -16.34 -1.79
C ALA A 136 1.08 -17.72 -1.48
N SER A 137 0.51 -18.41 -0.50
CA SER A 137 0.91 -19.77 -0.09
C SER A 137 -0.32 -20.69 -0.11
N ILE A 138 -0.10 -21.99 -0.31
CA ILE A 138 -1.13 -23.05 -0.33
C ILE A 138 -2.12 -22.85 0.83
N CYS A 139 -3.30 -22.33 0.47
CA CYS A 139 -4.46 -22.37 1.32
C CYS A 139 -5.09 -23.75 1.14
N TRP A 140 -4.49 -24.80 1.70
CA TRP A 140 -5.15 -26.08 2.01
C TRP A 140 -4.26 -26.98 2.90
N ARG A 141 -4.17 -26.68 4.20
CA ARG A 141 -4.05 -27.72 5.25
C ARG A 141 -4.31 -27.14 6.65
N LEU A 142 -5.55 -27.21 7.13
CA LEU A 142 -5.94 -27.75 8.44
C LEU A 142 -7.36 -27.30 8.79
N LYS A 143 -8.18 -28.29 9.12
CA LYS A 143 -9.51 -28.13 9.71
C LYS A 143 -9.46 -27.17 10.90
N GLY A 144 -10.20 -26.07 10.84
CA GLY A 144 -10.87 -25.48 12.02
C GLY A 144 -10.03 -24.83 13.12
N LEU A 145 -9.06 -23.95 12.82
CA LEU A 145 -8.57 -23.00 13.83
C LEU A 145 -8.17 -21.67 13.21
N CYS A 146 -8.96 -20.63 13.46
CA CYS A 146 -8.59 -19.23 13.21
C CYS A 146 -7.49 -18.83 14.20
N LEU A 147 -6.27 -18.58 13.71
CA LEU A 147 -5.31 -17.69 14.37
C LEU A 147 -4.59 -16.87 13.30
N PRO A 148 -4.49 -15.54 13.44
CA PRO A 148 -3.81 -14.69 12.47
C PRO A 148 -2.30 -14.84 12.66
N LEU A 149 -1.62 -15.55 11.76
CA LEU A 149 -0.17 -15.66 11.79
C LEU A 149 0.47 -14.51 11.01
N MET A 150 0.97 -13.53 11.76
CA MET A 150 2.18 -12.74 11.57
C MET A 150 2.57 -12.32 10.14
N ALA A 151 2.53 -11.00 9.94
CA ALA A 151 3.35 -10.29 8.98
C ALA A 151 4.84 -10.70 9.11
N ALA A 152 5.35 -11.43 8.12
CA ALA A 152 6.78 -11.66 7.98
C ALA A 152 7.42 -10.41 7.38
N ARG A 153 8.18 -9.72 8.23
CA ARG A 153 9.08 -8.62 7.91
C ARG A 153 10.33 -9.22 7.26
N PHE A 154 10.53 -8.93 5.97
CA PHE A 154 11.82 -9.01 5.29
C PHE A 154 12.06 -7.70 4.54
#